data_AF-A0A842XMU6-F1
#
_entry.id   AF-A0A842XMU6-F1
#
_cell.length_a   1.000
_cell.length_b   1.000
_cell.length_c   1.000
_cell.angle_alpha   90.00
_cell.angle_beta   90.00
_cell.angle_gamma   90.00
#
_symmetry.space_group_name_H-M   'P 1'
#
loop_
_entity.id
_entity.type
_entity.pdbx_description
1 polymer ?
#
loop_
_entity_poly.entity_id
_entity_poly.type
_entity_poly.pdbx_seq_one_letter_code
_entity_poly.pdbx_strand_id
1 'polypeptide(L)'
;MITQSVFTDGLGSIEKQVGPKQEIINHLFRLIFPGEIGQSWNHGLIHETHDFLLTGTGTRFRKGSYRKTNSVIRDSTGTETPIACAPESIEERMESLLEWMNHVAPAYESIVAATAFLHEFESIRPL
;
A
#
# COMPACT_ATOMS: atom_id res chain seq x y z
N MET A 1 11.98 18.91 -17.68
CA MET A 1 11.75 17.53 -18.14
C MET A 1 11.69 16.67 -16.88
N ILE A 2 10.50 16.26 -16.45
CA ILE A 2 10.34 15.40 -15.27
C ILE A 2 10.43 13.96 -15.76
N THR A 3 11.51 13.28 -15.40
CA THR A 3 11.78 11.89 -15.75
C THR A 3 10.83 11.00 -14.94
N GLN A 4 9.89 10.35 -15.62
CA GLN A 4 8.98 9.38 -15.00
C GLN A 4 9.75 8.08 -14.71
N SER A 5 9.81 7.68 -13.44
CA SER A 5 10.28 6.35 -13.04
C SER A 5 9.28 5.30 -13.53
N VAL A 6 9.74 4.36 -14.33
CA VAL A 6 8.91 3.28 -14.88
C VAL A 6 8.99 2.10 -13.92
N PHE A 7 7.88 1.77 -13.27
CA PHE A 7 7.73 0.53 -12.52
C PHE A 7 7.42 -0.60 -13.50
N THR A 8 8.07 -1.75 -13.34
CA THR A 8 7.77 -2.96 -14.11
C THR A 8 7.37 -4.04 -13.13
N ASP A 9 6.19 -4.62 -13.31
CA ASP A 9 5.85 -5.88 -12.65
C ASP A 9 6.75 -7.01 -13.17
N GLY A 10 6.95 -8.06 -12.37
CA GLY A 10 7.79 -9.21 -12.69
C GLY A 10 7.36 -10.03 -13.92
N LEU A 11 6.47 -9.49 -14.77
CA LEU A 11 5.96 -10.06 -16.02
C LEU A 11 6.40 -9.26 -17.26
N GLY A 12 7.19 -8.19 -17.10
CA GLY A 12 7.77 -7.46 -18.23
C GLY A 12 6.78 -6.56 -18.98
N SER A 13 5.66 -6.20 -18.35
CA SER A 13 4.77 -5.20 -18.93
C SER A 13 5.29 -3.79 -18.60
N ILE A 14 5.46 -2.96 -19.63
CA ILE A 14 5.79 -1.53 -19.45
C ILE A 14 4.51 -0.88 -18.95
N GLU A 15 4.52 -0.35 -17.72
CA GLU A 15 3.40 0.38 -17.15
C GLU A 15 3.24 1.74 -17.87
N LYS A 16 2.64 1.70 -19.06
CA LYS A 16 2.23 2.88 -19.84
C LYS A 16 0.77 3.19 -19.56
N GLN A 17 0.47 3.60 -18.33
CA GLN A 17 -0.73 4.38 -18.03
C GLN A 17 -0.59 5.02 -16.65
N VAL A 18 -0.98 6.30 -16.54
CA VAL A 18 -1.48 6.84 -15.27
C VAL A 18 -2.48 5.82 -14.75
N GLY A 19 -2.32 5.35 -13.50
CA GLY A 19 -3.02 4.20 -12.95
C GLY A 19 -4.50 4.11 -13.36
N PRO A 20 -5.07 2.91 -13.48
CA PRO A 20 -6.40 2.67 -14.07
C PRO A 20 -7.40 3.76 -13.66
N LYS A 21 -8.08 4.41 -14.62
CA LYS A 21 -9.03 5.52 -14.32
C LYS A 21 -10.01 5.16 -13.20
N GLN A 22 -10.36 3.89 -13.09
CA GLN A 22 -11.21 3.35 -12.04
C GLN A 22 -10.58 3.47 -10.64
N GLU A 23 -9.28 3.26 -10.49
CA GLU A 23 -8.56 3.43 -9.22
C GLU A 23 -8.67 4.86 -8.72
N ILE A 24 -8.46 5.85 -9.61
CA ILE A 24 -8.64 7.28 -9.30
C ILE A 24 -10.07 7.54 -8.82
N ILE A 25 -11.08 6.98 -9.50
CA ILE A 25 -12.48 7.09 -9.11
C ILE A 25 -12.71 6.47 -7.72
N ASN A 26 -12.12 5.32 -7.43
CA ASN A 26 -12.25 4.65 -6.14
C ASN A 26 -11.64 5.51 -5.02
N HIS A 27 -10.45 6.08 -5.23
CA HIS A 27 -9.84 7.02 -4.27
C HIS A 27 -10.73 8.24 -3.99
N LEU A 28 -11.23 8.90 -5.04
CA LEU A 28 -12.11 10.06 -4.89
C LEU A 28 -13.43 9.68 -4.21
N PHE A 29 -14.00 8.53 -4.56
CA PHE A 29 -15.21 8.04 -3.91
C PHE A 29 -15.00 7.83 -2.42
N ARG A 30 -13.90 7.18 -2.01
CA ARG A 30 -13.60 6.95 -0.59
C ARG A 30 -13.28 8.24 0.17
N LEU A 31 -12.72 9.24 -0.50
CA LEU A 31 -12.49 10.57 0.09
C LEU A 31 -13.80 11.33 0.33
N ILE A 32 -14.73 11.28 -0.63
CA ILE A 32 -16.02 12.00 -0.56
C ILE A 32 -17.02 11.25 0.33
N PHE A 33 -17.02 9.92 0.24
CA PHE A 33 -17.89 9.01 0.98
C PHE A 33 -17.00 8.06 1.80
N PRO A 34 -16.45 8.51 2.94
CA PRO A 34 -15.58 7.69 3.76
C PRO A 34 -16.28 6.41 4.25
N GLY A 35 -17.62 6.41 4.34
CA GLY A 35 -18.36 5.32 4.97
C GLY A 35 -17.98 5.19 6.44
N GLU A 36 -18.31 4.04 7.04
CA GLU A 36 -17.79 3.66 8.36
C GLU A 36 -16.35 3.15 8.19
N ILE A 37 -15.39 4.05 7.99
CA ILE A 37 -14.00 3.68 8.29
C ILE A 37 -13.97 3.38 9.79
N GLY A 38 -13.78 2.12 10.13
CA GLY A 38 -13.77 1.66 11.52
C GLY A 38 -12.83 2.50 12.37
N GLN A 39 -13.23 2.77 13.62
CA GLN A 39 -12.46 3.62 14.54
C GLN A 39 -11.12 3.01 14.97
N SER A 40 -10.87 1.74 14.65
CA SER A 40 -9.65 1.02 15.04
C SER A 40 -8.95 0.43 13.83
N TRP A 41 -7.66 0.70 13.73
CA TRP A 41 -6.76 0.16 12.71
C TRP A 41 -6.63 -1.35 12.90
N ASN A 42 -6.90 -2.13 11.86
CA ASN A 42 -6.77 -3.59 11.88
C ASN A 42 -6.47 -4.12 10.47
N HIS A 43 -6.06 -5.38 10.38
CA HIS A 43 -5.72 -6.04 9.10
C HIS A 43 -6.89 -6.02 8.11
N GLY A 44 -8.13 -6.22 8.60
CA GLY A 44 -9.34 -6.18 7.79
C GLY A 44 -9.50 -4.83 7.10
N LEU A 45 -9.35 -3.73 7.82
CA LEU A 45 -9.44 -2.38 7.25
C LEU A 45 -8.39 -2.14 6.15
N ILE A 46 -7.16 -2.62 6.33
CA ILE A 46 -6.09 -2.51 5.31
C ILE A 46 -6.46 -3.33 4.06
N HIS A 47 -6.90 -4.56 4.24
CA HIS A 47 -7.30 -5.44 3.14
C HIS A 47 -8.53 -4.93 2.39
N GLU A 48 -9.57 -4.50 3.11
CA GLU A 48 -10.79 -3.93 2.53
C GLU A 48 -10.48 -2.64 1.77
N THR A 49 -9.62 -1.77 2.31
CA THR A 49 -9.20 -0.56 1.62
C THR A 49 -8.45 -0.91 0.33
N HIS A 50 -7.50 -1.85 0.38
CA HIS A 50 -6.78 -2.28 -0.81
C HIS A 50 -7.70 -2.89 -1.87
N ASP A 51 -8.62 -3.77 -1.47
CA ASP A 51 -9.56 -4.41 -2.38
C ASP A 51 -10.50 -3.39 -3.04
N PHE A 52 -11.05 -2.47 -2.23
CA PHE A 52 -11.90 -1.40 -2.71
C PHE A 52 -11.19 -0.52 -3.74
N LEU A 53 -9.96 -0.08 -3.43
CA LEU A 53 -9.19 0.79 -4.33
C LEU A 53 -8.88 0.12 -5.67
N LEU A 54 -8.65 -1.20 -5.67
CA LEU A 54 -8.39 -1.97 -6.89
C LEU A 54 -9.64 -2.58 -7.55
N THR A 55 -10.84 -2.29 -7.04
CA THR A 55 -12.07 -2.82 -7.63
C THR A 55 -12.33 -2.23 -9.02
N GLY A 56 -12.61 -3.09 -10.00
CA GLY A 56 -12.91 -2.67 -11.37
C GLY A 56 -11.71 -2.16 -12.20
N THR A 57 -10.49 -2.19 -11.67
CA THR A 57 -9.28 -1.71 -12.37
C THR A 57 -8.73 -2.69 -13.43
N GLY A 58 -9.16 -3.95 -13.39
CA GLY A 58 -8.57 -5.02 -14.21
C GLY A 58 -7.23 -5.56 -13.69
N THR A 59 -6.75 -5.09 -12.53
CA THR A 59 -5.53 -5.56 -11.88
C THR A 59 -5.61 -7.07 -11.57
N ARG A 60 -4.59 -7.82 -12.00
CA ARG A 60 -4.49 -9.28 -11.80
C ARG A 60 -3.82 -9.70 -10.48
N PHE A 61 -3.23 -8.75 -9.75
CA PHE A 61 -2.65 -9.00 -8.44
C PHE A 61 -3.73 -9.40 -7.42
N ARG A 62 -3.28 -10.10 -6.37
CA ARG A 62 -4.16 -10.59 -5.31
C ARG A 62 -4.63 -9.41 -4.45
N LYS A 63 -5.85 -8.96 -4.70
CA LYS A 63 -6.48 -7.86 -3.97
C LYS A 63 -6.82 -8.28 -2.55
N GLY A 64 -6.80 -7.32 -1.63
CA GLY A 64 -7.20 -7.53 -0.24
C GLY A 64 -6.39 -8.59 0.52
N SER A 65 -5.12 -8.78 0.18
CA SER A 65 -4.24 -9.70 0.90
C SER A 65 -2.80 -9.24 0.89
N TYR A 66 -2.05 -9.58 1.93
CA TYR A 66 -0.61 -9.40 1.92
C TYR A 66 0.09 -10.27 0.88
N ARG A 67 1.16 -9.72 0.30
CA ARG A 67 2.01 -10.44 -0.65
C ARG A 67 2.59 -11.70 -0.01
N LYS A 68 2.69 -12.76 -0.81
CA LYS A 68 3.21 -14.07 -0.39
C LYS A 68 4.56 -14.41 -1.04
N THR A 69 5.07 -13.50 -1.86
CA THR A 69 6.33 -13.64 -2.58
C THR A 69 7.22 -12.44 -2.35
N ASN A 70 8.53 -12.65 -2.44
CA ASN A 70 9.48 -11.55 -2.49
C ASN A 70 9.16 -10.65 -3.69
N SER A 71 9.38 -9.36 -3.51
CA SER A 71 9.13 -8.35 -4.52
C SER A 71 10.34 -7.41 -4.56
N VAL A 72 10.59 -6.84 -5.74
CA VAL A 72 11.71 -5.96 -6.00
C VAL A 72 11.20 -4.64 -6.54
N ILE A 73 11.90 -3.56 -6.21
CA ILE A 73 11.72 -2.25 -6.81
C ILE A 73 12.76 -2.12 -7.91
N ARG A 74 12.33 -1.90 -9.15
CA ARG A 74 13.24 -1.63 -10.26
C ARG A 74 13.33 -0.14 -10.51
N ASP A 75 14.54 0.40 -10.53
CA ASP A 75 14.75 1.82 -10.83
C ASP A 75 14.81 2.10 -12.34
N SER A 76 14.94 3.38 -12.73
CA SER A 76 15.03 3.79 -14.13
C SER A 76 16.28 3.27 -14.87
N THR A 77 17.28 2.76 -14.14
CA THR A 77 18.49 2.15 -14.70
C THR A 77 18.35 0.64 -14.88
N GLY A 78 17.25 0.05 -14.40
CA GLY A 78 17.01 -1.39 -14.40
C GLY A 78 17.56 -2.09 -13.16
N THR A 79 18.12 -1.37 -12.19
CA THR A 79 18.63 -1.95 -10.94
C THR A 79 17.47 -2.40 -10.07
N GLU A 80 17.49 -3.66 -9.65
CA GLU A 80 16.48 -4.24 -8.76
C GLU A 80 16.95 -4.15 -7.31
N THR A 81 16.16 -3.51 -6.47
CA THR A 81 16.36 -3.44 -5.03
C THR A 81 15.32 -4.30 -4.34
N PRO A 82 15.70 -5.29 -3.52
CA PRO A 82 14.74 -6.11 -2.80
C PRO A 82 13.99 -5.27 -1.76
N ILE A 83 12.70 -5.55 -1.60
CA ILE A 83 11.92 -5.02 -0.48
C ILE A 83 12.43 -5.67 0.81
N ALA A 84 12.76 -4.86 1.81
CA ALA A 84 13.47 -5.31 3.01
C ALA A 84 12.66 -6.31 3.87
N CYS A 85 11.34 -6.13 3.97
CA CYS A 85 10.48 -7.03 4.74
C CYS A 85 10.26 -8.34 3.97
N ALA A 86 10.53 -9.49 4.58
CA ALA A 86 10.21 -10.79 3.97
C ALA A 86 8.70 -11.08 4.09
N PRO A 87 8.06 -11.76 3.12
CA PRO A 87 6.62 -12.06 3.12
C PRO A 87 6.09 -12.70 4.40
N GLU A 88 6.87 -13.61 4.99
CA GLU A 88 6.58 -14.32 6.23
C GLU A 88 6.51 -13.41 7.46
N SER A 89 7.16 -12.24 7.41
CA SER A 89 7.18 -11.27 8.51
C SER A 89 6.13 -10.17 8.38
N ILE A 90 5.42 -10.07 7.24
CA ILE A 90 4.52 -8.94 6.98
C ILE A 90 3.40 -8.87 8.02
N GLU A 91 2.80 -10.01 8.36
CA GLU A 91 1.64 -10.06 9.25
C GLU A 91 2.01 -9.56 10.66
N GLU A 92 3.10 -10.09 11.23
CA GLU A 92 3.64 -9.66 12.53
C GLU A 92 4.02 -8.17 12.54
N ARG A 93 4.69 -7.68 11.49
CA ARG A 93 5.12 -6.27 11.38
C ARG A 93 3.93 -5.33 11.24
N MET A 94 2.92 -5.72 10.47
CA MET A 94 1.68 -4.96 10.33
C MET A 94 0.88 -4.97 11.63
N GLU A 95 0.79 -6.10 12.33
CA GLU A 95 0.12 -6.19 13.64
C GLU A 95 0.74 -5.17 14.61
N SER A 96 2.08 -5.14 14.70
CA SER A 96 2.81 -4.20 15.55
C SER A 96 2.55 -2.74 15.18
N LEU A 97 2.53 -2.43 13.88
CA LEU A 97 2.25 -1.06 13.39
C LEU A 97 0.80 -0.65 13.70
N LEU A 98 -0.16 -1.54 13.50
CA LEU A 98 -1.58 -1.27 13.74
C LEU A 98 -1.87 -1.13 15.24
N GLU A 99 -1.23 -1.94 16.09
CA GLU A 99 -1.28 -1.79 17.55
C GLU A 99 -0.73 -0.42 17.98
N TRP A 100 0.42 -0.01 17.42
CA TRP A 100 0.99 1.32 17.65
C TRP A 100 0.02 2.43 17.23
N MET A 101 -0.62 2.29 16.06
CA MET A 101 -1.61 3.25 15.56
C MET A 101 -2.83 3.40 16.48
N ASN A 102 -3.26 2.33 17.14
CA ASN A 102 -4.40 2.37 18.04
C ASN A 102 -4.06 2.91 19.43
N HIS A 103 -2.86 2.60 19.95
CA HIS A 103 -2.54 2.84 21.37
C HIS A 103 -1.53 3.94 21.63
N VAL A 104 -0.63 4.20 20.69
CA VAL A 104 0.51 5.12 20.89
C VAL A 104 0.38 6.35 20.00
N ALA A 105 0.03 6.18 18.73
CA ALA A 105 -0.13 7.27 17.78
C ALA A 105 -1.07 8.41 18.24
N PRO A 106 -2.19 8.16 18.97
CA PRO A 106 -3.07 9.23 19.44
C PRO A 106 -2.42 10.22 20.41
N ALA A 107 -1.27 9.88 21.01
CA ALA A 107 -0.50 10.76 21.87
C ALA A 107 0.39 11.76 21.10
N TYR A 108 0.53 11.61 19.79
CA TYR A 108 1.36 12.46 18.92
C TYR A 108 0.50 13.43 18.10
N GLU A 109 1.12 14.49 17.58
CA GLU A 109 0.50 15.32 16.55
C GLU A 109 0.18 14.48 15.30
N SER A 110 -0.97 14.76 14.67
CA SER A 110 -1.46 13.94 13.55
C SER A 110 -0.48 13.82 12.40
N ILE A 111 0.30 14.86 12.11
CA ILE A 111 1.32 14.83 11.06
C ILE A 111 2.49 13.91 11.41
N VAL A 112 2.86 13.83 12.68
CA VAL A 112 3.93 12.94 13.17
C VAL A 112 3.46 11.49 13.10
N ALA A 113 2.25 11.22 13.59
CA ALA A 113 1.64 9.89 13.52
C ALA A 113 1.50 9.41 12.06
N ALA A 114 1.01 10.27 11.17
CA ALA A 114 0.87 9.94 9.75
C ALA A 114 2.23 9.70 9.07
N THR A 115 3.26 10.48 9.41
CA THR A 115 4.61 10.30 8.87
C THR A 115 5.23 8.98 9.33
N ALA A 116 5.11 8.66 10.62
CA ALA A 116 5.61 7.39 11.15
C ALA A 116 4.87 6.20 10.52
N PHE A 117 3.54 6.27 10.41
CA PHE A 117 2.75 5.26 9.72
C PHE A 117 3.22 5.06 8.28
N LEU A 118 3.34 6.14 7.51
CA LEU A 118 3.75 6.07 6.11
C LEU A 118 5.13 5.45 5.97
N HIS A 119 6.09 5.88 6.81
CA HIS A 119 7.46 5.35 6.78
C HIS A 119 7.50 3.84 7.04
N GLU A 120 6.82 3.38 8.08
CA GLU A 120 6.80 1.95 8.43
C GLU A 120 6.01 1.13 7.42
N PHE A 121 4.86 1.62 6.96
CA PHE A 121 4.05 0.95 5.95
C PHE A 121 4.82 0.78 4.62
N GLU A 122 5.54 1.81 4.17
CA GLU A 122 6.41 1.76 2.98
C GLU A 122 7.65 0.88 3.19
N SER A 123 8.12 0.71 4.42
CA SER A 123 9.23 -0.21 4.74
C SER A 123 8.78 -1.67 4.71
N ILE A 124 7.54 -1.94 5.13
CA ILE A 124 6.94 -3.27 5.10
C ILE A 124 6.53 -3.66 3.66
N ARG A 125 5.97 -2.70 2.91
CA ARG A 125 5.26 -2.89 1.63
C ARG A 125 4.39 -4.16 1.66
N PRO A 126 3.29 -4.13 2.41
CA PRO A 126 2.55 -5.34 2.74
C PRO A 126 1.76 -5.93 1.57
N LEU A 127 1.33 -5.09 0.61
CA LEU A 127 0.38 -5.43 -0.47
C LEU A 127 1.08 -5.81 -1.77
#